data_AF-A0A1X1BE30-F1
#
_entry.id   AF-A0A1X1BE30-F1
#
_cell.length_a   1.000
_cell.length_b   1.000
_cell.length_c   1.000
_cell.angle_alpha   90.00
_cell.angle_beta   90.00
_cell.angle_gamma   90.00
#
_symmetry.space_group_name_H-M   'P 1'
#
loop_
_entity.id
_entity.type
_entity.pdbx_description
1 polymer ?
#
loop_
_entity_poly.entity_id
_entity_poly.type
_entity_poly.pdbx_seq_one_letter_code
_entity_poly.pdbx_strand_id
1 'polypeptide(L)'
;AHLLGVEDQYIPASWNEADSQAKQVLDPILAPTPEGIKLADILLSLGMNLDLTLLSRPILGALTRFMLGNEIANWLHIPTEPVWTPLLETAWGPYVIVREGGLDLGVPEEAYWLFDEFLRQFVLFYMSELRMPINISIPVINNPNHP
;
A
#
# COMPACT_ATOMS: atom_id res chain seq x y z
N ALA A 1 -17.88 1.27 -7.70
CA ALA A 1 -18.34 2.60 -7.28
C ALA A 1 -19.87 2.67 -7.17
N HIS A 2 -20.63 2.25 -8.19
CA HIS A 2 -22.10 2.27 -8.17
C HIS A 2 -22.74 1.64 -6.91
N LEU A 3 -22.30 0.43 -6.51
CA LEU A 3 -22.81 -0.25 -5.31
C LEU A 3 -22.48 0.46 -3.99
N LEU A 4 -21.56 1.43 -3.99
CA LEU A 4 -21.26 2.30 -2.85
C LEU A 4 -22.12 3.58 -2.86
N GLY A 5 -23.05 3.71 -3.82
CA GLY A 5 -23.96 4.85 -3.94
C GLY A 5 -23.46 6.01 -4.82
N VAL A 6 -22.34 5.83 -5.54
CA VAL A 6 -21.83 6.84 -6.47
C VAL A 6 -22.68 6.86 -7.74
N GLU A 7 -23.18 8.03 -8.14
CA GLU A 7 -23.94 8.19 -9.39
C GLU A 7 -23.07 7.88 -10.62
N ASP A 8 -23.65 7.20 -11.62
CA ASP A 8 -22.90 6.71 -12.79
C ASP A 8 -22.21 7.83 -13.58
N GLN A 9 -22.78 9.04 -13.58
CA GLN A 9 -22.20 10.21 -14.24
C GLN A 9 -20.86 10.67 -13.64
N TYR A 10 -20.51 10.22 -12.43
CA TYR A 10 -19.23 10.49 -11.80
C TYR A 10 -18.24 9.32 -11.91
N ILE A 11 -18.65 8.19 -12.48
CA ILE A 11 -17.81 7.01 -12.66
C ILE A 11 -17.13 7.11 -14.03
N PRO A 12 -15.79 7.13 -14.11
CA PRO A 12 -15.10 7.23 -15.39
C PRO A 12 -15.42 6.01 -16.26
N ALA A 13 -15.71 6.25 -17.55
CA ALA A 13 -16.07 5.21 -18.50
C ALA A 13 -14.85 4.51 -19.12
N SER A 14 -13.64 5.03 -18.90
CA SER A 14 -12.39 4.48 -19.42
C SER A 14 -11.18 4.79 -18.52
N TRP A 15 -10.09 4.05 -18.70
CA TRP A 15 -8.82 4.31 -18.00
C TRP A 15 -8.26 5.71 -18.29
N ASN A 16 -8.33 6.17 -19.54
CA ASN A 16 -7.85 7.50 -19.90
C ASN A 16 -8.62 8.61 -19.15
N GLU A 17 -9.92 8.43 -18.98
CA GLU A 17 -10.76 9.34 -18.22
C GLU A 17 -10.43 9.27 -16.73
N ALA A 18 -10.26 8.06 -16.18
CA ALA A 18 -9.88 7.85 -14.79
C ALA A 18 -8.52 8.48 -14.46
N ASP A 19 -7.50 8.28 -15.30
CA ASP A 19 -6.16 8.84 -15.12
C ASP A 19 -6.17 10.37 -15.22
N SER A 20 -6.96 10.93 -16.15
CA SER A 20 -7.13 12.37 -16.26
C SER A 20 -7.87 12.94 -15.05
N GLN A 21 -8.92 12.26 -14.57
CA GLN A 21 -9.69 12.68 -13.41
C GLN A 21 -8.83 12.64 -12.14
N ALA A 22 -8.07 11.57 -11.92
CA ALA A 22 -7.17 11.44 -10.76
C ALA A 22 -6.20 12.62 -10.65
N LYS A 23 -5.56 13.01 -11.76
CA LYS A 23 -4.66 14.19 -11.80
C LYS A 23 -5.34 15.50 -11.44
N GLN A 24 -6.65 15.61 -11.66
CA GLN A 24 -7.42 16.81 -11.39
C GLN A 24 -7.98 16.84 -9.96
N VAL A 25 -8.40 15.69 -9.42
CA VAL A 25 -9.18 15.63 -8.17
C VAL A 25 -8.45 14.98 -7.00
N LEU A 26 -7.42 14.17 -7.26
CA LEU A 26 -6.62 13.50 -6.24
C LEU A 26 -5.30 14.24 -6.01
N ASP A 27 -4.45 14.32 -7.03
CA ASP A 27 -3.08 14.86 -6.88
C ASP A 27 -3.04 16.25 -6.22
N PRO A 28 -3.91 17.23 -6.55
CA PRO A 28 -3.83 18.57 -5.99
C PRO A 28 -4.27 18.69 -4.53
N ILE A 29 -5.01 17.70 -4.01
CA ILE A 29 -5.53 17.72 -2.64
C ILE A 29 -4.69 16.89 -1.67
N LEU A 30 -3.73 16.11 -2.17
CA LEU A 30 -2.81 15.36 -1.32
C LEU A 30 -1.92 16.34 -0.56
N ALA A 31 -1.97 16.24 0.77
CA ALA A 31 -1.20 17.09 1.66
C ALA A 31 -0.97 16.40 3.02
N PRO A 32 0.11 16.73 3.75
CA PRO A 32 0.31 16.27 5.12
C PRO A 32 -0.75 16.85 6.05
N THR A 33 -1.33 16.00 6.89
CA THR A 33 -2.22 16.41 7.99
C THR A 33 -1.81 15.75 9.29
N PRO A 34 -2.04 16.38 10.46
CA PRO A 34 -1.77 15.75 11.75
C PRO A 34 -2.47 14.38 11.91
N GLU A 35 -3.71 14.27 11.44
CA GLU A 35 -4.49 13.04 11.43
C GLU A 35 -3.85 11.99 10.51
N GLY A 36 -3.46 12.37 9.30
CA GLY A 36 -2.83 11.49 8.32
C GLY A 36 -1.50 10.93 8.81
N ILE A 37 -0.65 11.76 9.40
CA ILE A 37 0.63 11.34 9.99
C ILE A 37 0.40 10.32 11.12
N LYS A 38 -0.57 10.59 12.00
CA LYS A 38 -0.91 9.67 13.10
C LYS A 38 -1.48 8.34 12.59
N LEU A 39 -2.35 8.38 11.58
CA LEU A 39 -2.91 7.18 10.98
C LEU A 39 -1.83 6.34 10.29
N ALA A 40 -0.90 6.98 9.57
CA ALA A 40 0.25 6.29 8.97
C ALA A 40 1.12 5.59 10.02
N ASP A 41 1.40 6.26 11.14
CA ASP A 41 2.17 5.67 12.25
C ASP A 41 1.46 4.43 12.86
N ILE A 42 0.14 4.51 13.04
CA ILE A 42 -0.67 3.37 13.51
C ILE A 42 -0.59 2.22 12.52
N LEU A 43 -0.81 2.47 11.23
CA LEU A 43 -0.81 1.43 10.18
C LEU A 43 0.55 0.73 10.07
N LEU A 44 1.65 1.48 10.10
CA LEU A 44 3.01 0.94 10.08
C LEU A 44 3.34 0.13 11.36
N SER A 45 2.61 0.40 12.45
CA SER A 45 2.75 -0.31 13.71
C SER A 45 1.84 -1.54 13.83
N LEU A 46 0.82 -1.70 12.98
CA LEU A 46 -0.06 -2.87 12.99
C LEU A 46 0.68 -4.17 12.66
N GLY A 47 1.71 -4.11 11.82
CA GLY A 47 2.57 -5.24 11.48
C GLY A 47 3.29 -5.85 12.69
N MET A 48 3.51 -5.09 13.78
CA MET A 48 4.16 -5.60 14.99
C MET A 48 3.34 -6.67 15.71
N ASN A 49 2.02 -6.73 15.50
CA ASN A 49 1.14 -7.70 16.16
C ASN A 49 0.91 -8.98 15.33
N LEU A 50 1.38 -9.02 14.08
CA LEU A 50 1.08 -10.08 13.09
C LEU A 50 2.29 -10.98 12.78
N ASP A 51 3.16 -11.20 13.76
CA ASP A 51 4.43 -11.93 13.69
C ASP A 51 5.65 -11.05 13.34
N LEU A 52 6.67 -11.10 14.20
CA LEU A 52 7.76 -10.11 14.34
C LEU A 52 8.86 -10.24 13.28
N THR A 53 8.74 -11.16 12.33
CA THR A 53 9.87 -11.56 11.48
C THR A 53 9.89 -10.90 10.10
N LEU A 54 8.72 -10.66 9.48
CA LEU A 54 8.64 -10.17 8.09
C LEU A 54 7.84 -8.87 7.90
N LEU A 55 6.90 -8.56 8.80
CA LEU A 55 6.09 -7.33 8.77
C LEU A 55 6.62 -6.27 9.74
N SER A 56 7.94 -6.13 9.80
CA SER A 56 8.57 -5.12 10.67
C SER A 56 8.32 -3.70 10.13
N ARG A 57 8.28 -2.73 11.04
CA ARG A 57 8.08 -1.30 10.71
C ARG A 57 9.06 -0.78 9.65
N PRO A 58 10.38 -1.10 9.67
CA PRO A 58 11.31 -0.73 8.61
C PRO A 58 10.90 -1.26 7.23
N ILE A 59 10.53 -2.53 7.13
CA ILE A 59 10.15 -3.17 5.87
C ILE A 59 8.87 -2.54 5.30
N LEU A 60 7.85 -2.36 6.15
CA LEU A 60 6.59 -1.72 5.76
C LEU A 60 6.80 -0.25 5.36
N GLY A 61 7.68 0.47 6.06
CA GLY A 61 8.06 1.84 5.72
C GLY A 61 8.72 1.93 4.35
N ALA A 62 9.72 1.08 4.09
CA ALA A 62 10.41 1.02 2.80
C ALA A 62 9.46 0.67 1.64
N LEU A 63 8.57 -0.31 1.83
CA LEU A 63 7.56 -0.68 0.83
C LEU A 63 6.56 0.46 0.58
N THR A 64 6.06 1.09 1.65
CA THR A 64 5.12 2.22 1.54
C THR A 64 5.76 3.38 0.78
N ARG A 65 7.03 3.70 1.09
CA ARG A 65 7.79 4.74 0.41
C ARG A 65 8.03 4.41 -1.07
N PHE A 66 8.36 3.16 -1.38
CA PHE A 66 8.51 2.69 -2.75
C PHE A 66 7.22 2.85 -3.57
N MET A 67 6.07 2.52 -2.98
CA MET A 67 4.77 2.58 -3.67
C MET A 67 4.21 4.01 -3.82
N LEU A 68 4.35 4.86 -2.80
CA LEU A 68 3.80 6.22 -2.80
C LEU A 68 4.78 7.28 -3.33
N GLY A 69 6.05 6.94 -3.46
CA GLY A 69 7.09 7.88 -3.83
C GLY A 69 7.60 8.75 -2.66
N ASN A 70 8.72 9.41 -2.92
CA ASN A 70 9.46 10.17 -1.89
C ASN A 70 8.67 11.35 -1.31
N GLU A 71 7.86 12.03 -2.12
CA GLU A 71 7.12 13.22 -1.68
C GLU A 71 6.09 12.89 -0.60
N ILE A 72 5.18 11.95 -0.89
CA ILE A 72 4.15 11.51 0.06
C ILE A 72 4.79 10.82 1.27
N ALA A 73 5.83 10.01 1.07
CA ALA A 73 6.53 9.37 2.18
C ALA A 73 7.18 10.40 3.13
N ASN A 74 7.71 11.50 2.60
CA ASN A 74 8.25 12.60 3.40
C ASN A 74 7.14 13.32 4.18
N TRP A 75 5.98 13.56 3.57
CA TRP A 75 4.80 14.12 4.27
C TRP A 75 4.36 13.26 5.46
N LEU A 76 4.48 11.95 5.33
CA LEU A 76 4.13 10.97 6.37
C LEU A 76 5.28 10.66 7.34
N HIS A 77 6.42 11.34 7.22
CA HIS A 77 7.63 11.09 8.03
C HIS A 77 8.15 9.64 7.99
N ILE A 78 7.97 8.96 6.86
CA ILE A 78 8.45 7.60 6.65
C ILE A 78 9.93 7.67 6.26
N PRO A 79 10.87 7.20 7.11
CA PRO A 79 12.30 7.32 6.83
C PRO A 79 12.71 6.45 5.64
N THR A 80 13.81 6.86 5.01
CA THR A 80 14.51 6.00 4.04
C THR A 80 15.25 4.91 4.79
N GLU A 81 15.03 3.66 4.40
CA GLU A 81 15.70 2.51 5.00
C GLU A 81 16.98 2.14 4.24
N PRO A 82 18.15 2.06 4.89
CA PRO A 82 19.44 1.89 4.21
C PRO A 82 19.58 0.61 3.38
N VAL A 83 18.89 -0.46 3.77
CA VAL A 83 18.95 -1.77 3.09
C VAL A 83 17.72 -1.98 2.21
N TRP A 84 16.53 -1.80 2.77
CA TRP A 84 15.28 -2.14 2.10
C TRP A 84 14.90 -1.16 0.98
N THR A 85 15.21 0.13 1.12
CA THR A 85 14.86 1.10 0.07
C THR A 85 15.66 0.84 -1.22
N PRO A 86 17.00 0.74 -1.19
CA PRO A 86 17.77 0.43 -2.40
C PRO A 86 17.45 -0.96 -2.97
N LEU A 87 17.17 -1.95 -2.10
CA LEU A 87 16.79 -3.29 -2.55
C LEU A 87 15.49 -3.25 -3.37
N LEU A 88 14.45 -2.56 -2.88
CA LEU A 88 13.18 -2.44 -3.60
C LEU A 88 13.35 -1.68 -4.92
N GLU A 89 14.05 -0.54 -4.90
CA GLU A 89 14.27 0.29 -6.08
C GLU A 89 15.03 -0.42 -7.20
N THR A 90 15.92 -1.36 -6.84
CA THR A 90 16.77 -2.08 -7.81
C THR A 90 16.22 -3.44 -8.21
N ALA A 91 15.58 -4.17 -7.29
CA ALA A 91 15.15 -5.54 -7.52
C ALA A 91 13.71 -5.65 -8.04
N TRP A 92 12.83 -4.67 -7.77
CA TRP A 92 11.41 -4.77 -8.12
C TRP A 92 11.14 -4.95 -9.62
N GLY A 93 11.70 -4.06 -10.45
CA GLY A 93 11.52 -4.12 -11.91
C GLY A 93 11.99 -5.46 -12.50
N PRO A 94 13.24 -5.89 -12.24
CA PRO A 94 13.73 -7.20 -12.67
C PRO A 94 12.86 -8.37 -12.19
N TYR A 95 12.42 -8.35 -10.93
CA TYR A 95 11.53 -9.37 -10.38
C TYR A 95 10.22 -9.49 -11.18
N VAL A 96 9.55 -8.36 -11.44
CA VAL A 96 8.30 -8.33 -12.22
C VAL A 96 8.53 -8.91 -13.61
N ILE A 97 9.61 -8.55 -14.28
CA ILE A 97 9.89 -9.06 -15.63
C ILE A 97 10.08 -10.58 -15.64
N VAL A 98 10.81 -11.12 -14.67
CA VAL A 98 10.98 -12.58 -14.55
C VAL A 98 9.65 -13.28 -14.31
N ARG A 99 8.79 -12.73 -13.43
CA ARG A 99 7.45 -13.28 -13.14
C ARG A 99 6.51 -13.23 -14.35
N GLU A 100 6.63 -12.22 -15.19
CA GLU A 100 5.89 -12.08 -16.45
C GLU A 100 6.48 -12.94 -17.60
N GLY A 101 7.47 -13.80 -17.31
CA GLY A 101 8.03 -14.77 -18.26
C GLY A 101 9.33 -14.33 -18.96
N GLY A 102 9.91 -13.20 -18.56
CA GLY A 102 11.21 -12.71 -19.03
C GLY A 102 12.38 -13.40 -18.33
N LEU A 103 12.59 -14.69 -18.61
CA LEU A 103 13.59 -15.54 -17.92
C LEU A 103 15.07 -15.23 -18.25
N ASP A 104 15.36 -14.31 -19.18
CA ASP A 104 16.68 -14.19 -19.82
C ASP A 104 17.49 -12.94 -19.42
N LEU A 105 17.09 -12.23 -18.34
CA LEU A 105 17.66 -10.90 -18.00
C LEU A 105 18.85 -10.89 -17.04
N GLY A 106 19.39 -12.05 -16.64
CA GLY A 106 20.60 -12.10 -15.80
C GLY A 106 20.44 -11.50 -14.40
N VAL A 107 19.21 -11.55 -13.83
CA VAL A 107 18.96 -11.17 -12.44
C VAL A 107 19.67 -12.17 -11.52
N PRO A 108 20.44 -11.74 -10.51
CA PRO A 108 21.06 -12.65 -9.55
C PRO A 108 19.98 -13.54 -8.90
N GLU A 109 20.19 -14.86 -8.95
CA GLU A 109 19.24 -15.88 -8.48
C GLU A 109 18.87 -15.66 -7.01
N GLU A 110 19.84 -15.23 -6.20
CA GLU A 110 19.68 -14.99 -4.78
C GLU A 110 18.78 -13.77 -4.48
N ALA A 111 18.90 -12.70 -5.28
CA ALA A 111 18.07 -11.51 -5.13
C ALA A 111 16.62 -11.78 -5.54
N TYR A 112 16.42 -12.57 -6.60
CA TYR A 112 15.11 -13.03 -7.02
C TYR A 112 14.43 -13.89 -5.94
N TRP A 113 15.14 -14.89 -5.42
CA TRP A 113 14.58 -15.81 -4.42
C TRP A 113 14.20 -15.09 -3.12
N LEU A 114 15.09 -14.21 -2.62
CA LEU A 114 14.81 -13.43 -1.41
C LEU A 114 13.56 -12.55 -1.58
N PHE A 115 13.41 -11.95 -2.76
CA PHE A 115 12.28 -11.07 -3.06
C PHE A 115 10.96 -11.84 -3.24
N ASP A 116 10.99 -12.98 -3.94
CA ASP A 116 9.84 -13.86 -4.11
C ASP A 116 9.34 -14.41 -2.78
N GLU A 117 10.26 -14.86 -1.91
CA GLU A 117 9.94 -15.39 -0.59
C GLU A 117 9.36 -14.30 0.33
N PHE A 118 9.93 -13.08 0.29
CA PHE A 118 9.39 -11.93 1.00
C PHE A 118 7.95 -11.62 0.58
N LEU A 119 7.67 -11.51 -0.72
CA LEU A 119 6.33 -11.22 -1.23
C LEU A 119 5.33 -12.35 -0.94
N ARG A 120 5.76 -13.60 -1.08
CA ARG A 120 4.94 -14.77 -0.76
C ARG A 120 4.50 -14.74 0.71
N GLN A 121 5.44 -14.50 1.62
CA GLN A 121 5.13 -14.40 3.04
C GLN A 121 4.27 -13.18 3.36
N PHE A 122 4.53 -12.02 2.74
CA PHE A 122 3.70 -10.82 2.88
C PHE A 122 2.24 -11.11 2.50
N VAL A 123 1.99 -11.72 1.33
CA VAL A 123 0.64 -12.06 0.88
C VAL A 123 -0.01 -13.09 1.81
N LEU A 124 0.73 -14.14 2.21
CA LEU A 124 0.20 -15.17 3.09
C LEU A 124 -0.22 -14.61 4.45
N PHE A 125 0.60 -13.80 5.09
CA PHE A 125 0.26 -13.31 6.44
C PHE A 125 -0.65 -12.10 6.42
N TYR A 126 -0.43 -11.15 5.51
CA TYR A 126 -1.22 -9.91 5.51
C TYR A 126 -2.59 -10.11 4.84
N MET A 127 -2.66 -10.75 3.66
CA MET A 127 -3.93 -10.88 2.93
C MET A 127 -4.80 -12.06 3.39
N SER A 128 -4.21 -13.07 4.04
CA SER A 128 -4.98 -14.24 4.52
C SER A 128 -5.56 -14.05 5.93
N GLU A 129 -4.87 -13.35 6.83
CA GLU A 129 -5.36 -13.02 8.18
C GLU A 129 -6.46 -11.94 8.17
N LEU A 130 -6.47 -11.06 7.15
CA LEU A 130 -7.54 -10.06 6.97
C LEU A 130 -8.89 -10.67 6.53
N ARG A 131 -8.99 -11.99 6.36
CA ARG A 131 -10.25 -12.69 6.02
C ARG A 131 -11.15 -12.97 7.23
N MET A 132 -10.77 -12.55 8.43
CA MET A 132 -11.67 -12.61 9.58
C MET A 132 -12.91 -11.74 9.29
N PRO A 133 -14.14 -12.31 9.22
CA PRO A 133 -15.32 -11.52 8.92
C PRO A 133 -15.58 -10.56 10.08
N ILE A 134 -15.12 -9.32 9.94
CA ILE A 134 -15.53 -8.22 10.80
C ILE A 134 -16.90 -7.76 10.33
N ASN A 135 -17.85 -7.63 11.26
CA ASN A 135 -19.17 -7.11 10.92
C ASN A 135 -19.09 -5.57 10.87
N ILE A 136 -19.41 -4.99 9.72
CA ILE A 136 -19.47 -3.53 9.56
C ILE A 136 -20.70 -3.05 10.33
N SER A 137 -20.48 -2.39 11.45
CA SER A 137 -21.54 -1.90 12.34
C SER A 137 -21.81 -0.41 12.11
N ILE A 138 -23.07 0.00 12.30
CA ILE A 138 -23.45 1.41 12.23
C ILE A 138 -22.94 2.11 13.50
N PRO A 139 -22.14 3.20 13.38
CA PRO A 139 -21.68 3.96 14.53
C PRO A 139 -22.85 4.71 15.19
N VAL A 140 -23.04 4.53 16.49
CA VAL A 140 -24.21 5.07 17.24
C VAL A 140 -23.99 6.46 17.85
N ILE A 141 -22.75 6.90 18.00
CA ILE A 141 -22.37 8.10 18.78
C ILE A 141 -22.73 9.42 18.07
N ASN A 142 -22.80 9.42 16.73
CA ASN A 142 -23.11 10.61 15.92
C ASN A 142 -24.44 10.47 15.15
N ASN A 143 -25.41 9.75 15.72
CA ASN A 143 -26.74 9.60 15.12
C ASN A 143 -27.70 10.63 15.76
N PRO A 144 -28.16 11.66 15.03
CA PRO A 144 -29.11 12.64 15.55
C PRO A 144 -30.51 12.06 15.87
N ASN A 145 -30.77 10.80 15.50
CA ASN A 145 -32.02 10.08 15.78
C ASN A 145 -31.84 8.93 16.80
N HIS A 146 -30.75 8.90 17.56
CA HIS A 146 -30.64 7.97 18.69
C HIS A 146 -31.44 8.52 19.89
N PRO A 147 -32.30 7.73 20.57
CA PRO A 147 -33.00 8.17 21.78
C PRO A 147 -32.05 8.58 22.91
#